data_AF-A0A952WDW6-F1
#
_entry.id   AF-A0A952WDW6-F1
#
_cell.length_a   1.000
_cell.length_b   1.000
_cell.length_c   1.000
_cell.angle_alpha   90.00
_cell.angle_beta   90.00
_cell.angle_gamma   90.00
#
_symmetry.space_group_name_H-M   'P 1'
#
loop_
_entity.id
_entity.type
_entity.pdbx_description
1 polymer ?
#
loop_
_entity_poly.entity_id
_entity_poly.type
_entity_poly.pdbx_seq_one_letter_code
_entity_poly.pdbx_strand_id
1 'polypeptide(L)'
;MNARLAWSAAVLMLAGGAMAQPPADRPPPDERPGAIQPEDRAAFRARLERAAAESKRRWERLEAAIRRLDGGASVDDVRRETETPGPRGEGRGPRPGPRGDEPRTGEPRRGPEPANDGERLSREEVLSLLETMNATFAAKIKEAMTENPAMAGRILDRMEPMVREIKSERDPEMKGLRIRDLTLGFELVGATRAFVEARRADPESQATKEAETKLRGLFAEHFDLRTQMHRQEIVSLERRIGQIREDLDRQLSNRETMIERRMEDVKRGFRGRGEPRREGEPKRDGGTPERREPEGKRSPR
;
A
#
# COMPACT_ATOMS: atom_id res chain seq x y z
N MET A 1 0.49 14.85 -3.68
CA MET A 1 1.77 14.16 -3.48
C MET A 1 1.61 13.35 -2.20
N ASN A 2 1.18 12.09 -2.35
CA ASN A 2 0.54 11.33 -1.27
C ASN A 2 1.46 10.25 -0.71
N ALA A 3 1.66 10.33 0.61
CA ALA A 3 1.98 9.27 1.58
C ALA A 3 2.39 7.90 1.01
N ARG A 4 3.70 7.71 0.76
CA ARG A 4 4.39 6.40 0.72
C ARG A 4 5.82 6.48 1.28
N LEU A 5 6.00 7.26 2.35
CA LEU A 5 7.29 7.44 3.05
C LEU A 5 7.13 7.09 4.53
N ALA A 6 6.79 5.83 4.77
CA ALA A 6 7.07 5.13 6.02
C ALA A 6 7.24 3.67 5.61
N TRP A 7 8.14 2.94 6.26
CA TRP A 7 8.61 1.57 5.99
C TRP A 7 9.97 1.52 5.31
N SER A 8 11.03 1.83 6.07
CA SER A 8 12.37 1.23 5.92
C SER A 8 13.21 1.52 7.17
N ALA A 9 12.68 1.16 8.34
CA ALA A 9 13.43 1.04 9.59
C ALA A 9 12.63 0.17 10.58
N ALA A 10 12.42 -1.10 10.22
CA ALA A 10 11.84 -2.09 11.13
C ALA A 10 12.46 -3.47 10.87
N VAL A 11 13.77 -3.60 11.11
CA VAL A 11 14.42 -4.91 11.32
C VAL A 11 14.66 -5.20 12.81
N LEU A 12 14.20 -4.33 13.73
CA LEU A 12 14.16 -4.63 15.16
C LEU A 12 12.82 -4.18 15.76
N MET A 13 11.80 -5.03 15.71
CA MET A 13 10.63 -4.93 16.60
C MET A 13 10.32 -6.32 17.15
N LEU A 14 10.45 -6.39 18.47
CA LEU A 14 10.26 -7.53 19.35
C LEU A 14 8.80 -8.02 19.38
N ALA A 15 8.68 -9.30 19.74
CA ALA A 15 7.58 -10.01 20.38
C ALA A 15 6.26 -9.25 20.68
N GLY A 16 5.16 -9.82 20.19
CA GLY A 16 3.80 -9.51 20.65
C GLY A 16 2.79 -10.42 19.95
N GLY A 17 2.58 -11.62 20.48
CA GLY A 17 1.57 -12.56 19.98
C GLY A 17 0.16 -12.09 20.31
N ALA A 18 -0.67 -11.89 19.29
CA ALA A 18 -2.11 -11.69 19.43
C ALA A 18 -2.82 -12.99 19.04
N MET A 19 -3.59 -13.55 19.98
CA MET A 19 -4.47 -14.70 19.81
C MET A 19 -5.60 -14.35 18.82
N ALA A 20 -5.85 -15.23 17.85
CA ALA A 20 -6.95 -15.12 16.91
C ALA A 20 -8.29 -15.52 17.56
N GLN A 21 -9.29 -14.64 17.53
CA GLN A 21 -10.68 -14.98 17.85
C GLN A 21 -11.40 -15.55 16.61
N PRO A 22 -12.32 -16.52 16.77
CA PRO A 22 -13.12 -17.07 15.68
C PRO A 22 -14.14 -16.04 15.14
N PRO A 23 -14.48 -16.10 13.83
CA PRO A 23 -15.39 -15.16 13.19
C PRO A 23 -16.84 -15.38 13.64
N ALA A 24 -17.49 -14.31 14.11
CA ALA A 24 -18.92 -14.28 14.36
C ALA A 24 -19.71 -13.96 13.08
N ASP A 25 -20.93 -14.49 12.99
CA ASP A 25 -21.86 -14.38 11.87
C ASP A 25 -22.12 -12.93 11.46
N ARG A 26 -21.97 -12.65 10.16
CA ARG A 26 -22.24 -11.34 9.56
C ARG A 26 -23.76 -11.11 9.45
N PRO A 27 -24.30 -9.98 9.91
CA PRO A 27 -25.66 -9.57 9.57
C PRO A 27 -25.78 -9.27 8.05
N PRO A 28 -26.99 -9.39 7.48
CA PRO A 28 -27.25 -9.12 6.06
C PRO A 28 -26.93 -7.66 5.68
N PRO A 29 -26.55 -7.41 4.41
CA PRO A 29 -26.14 -6.10 3.94
C PRO A 29 -27.37 -5.19 3.75
N ASP A 30 -27.75 -4.48 4.80
CA ASP A 30 -28.73 -3.39 4.69
C ASP A 30 -28.10 -2.14 4.07
N GLU A 31 -28.80 -1.63 3.07
CA GLU A 31 -28.87 -0.25 2.57
C GLU A 31 -27.55 0.54 2.50
N ARG A 32 -27.01 0.62 1.28
CA ARG A 32 -25.96 1.58 0.91
C ARG A 32 -26.43 3.00 1.26
N PRO A 33 -25.74 3.71 2.17
CA PRO A 33 -26.14 5.06 2.54
C PRO A 33 -26.11 5.96 1.30
N GLY A 34 -27.22 6.70 1.13
CA GLY A 34 -27.52 7.54 -0.01
C GLY A 34 -26.51 8.65 -0.28
N ALA A 35 -26.70 9.30 -1.42
CA ALA A 35 -25.89 10.38 -1.94
C ALA A 35 -25.39 11.36 -0.87
N ILE A 36 -24.08 11.64 -0.87
CA ILE A 36 -23.41 12.65 -0.05
C ILE A 36 -24.24 13.94 -0.10
N GLN A 37 -24.80 14.34 1.04
CA GLN A 37 -25.65 15.52 1.08
C GLN A 37 -24.80 16.77 0.77
N PRO A 38 -25.36 17.80 0.12
CA PRO A 38 -24.63 19.04 -0.15
C PRO A 38 -24.03 19.68 1.11
N GLU A 39 -24.65 19.50 2.27
CA GLU A 39 -24.16 19.98 3.58
C GLU A 39 -22.82 19.34 3.99
N ASP A 40 -22.55 18.11 3.57
CA ASP A 40 -21.28 17.43 3.82
C ASP A 40 -20.11 18.05 3.05
N ARG A 41 -20.38 18.67 1.89
CA ARG A 41 -19.33 19.28 1.05
C ARG A 41 -18.74 20.52 1.70
N ALA A 42 -19.57 21.38 2.30
CA ALA A 42 -19.10 22.58 3.00
C ALA A 42 -18.30 22.21 4.25
N ALA A 43 -18.79 21.25 5.04
CA ALA A 43 -18.07 20.76 6.21
C ALA A 43 -16.74 20.07 5.84
N PHE A 44 -16.73 19.30 4.75
CA PHE A 44 -15.51 18.67 4.25
C PHE A 44 -14.50 19.70 3.73
N ARG A 45 -14.96 20.71 2.98
CA ARG A 45 -14.12 21.83 2.54
C ARG A 45 -13.50 22.56 3.73
N ALA A 46 -14.28 22.88 4.76
CA ALA A 46 -13.77 23.54 5.97
C ALA A 46 -12.75 22.69 6.75
N ARG A 47 -12.86 21.34 6.70
CA ARG A 47 -11.83 20.43 7.25
C ARG A 47 -10.54 20.47 6.42
N LEU A 48 -10.65 20.45 5.09
CA LEU A 48 -9.49 20.55 4.20
C LEU A 48 -8.78 21.91 4.33
N GLU A 49 -9.53 23.00 4.43
CA GLU A 49 -8.97 24.35 4.62
C GLU A 49 -8.23 24.46 5.97
N ARG A 50 -8.79 23.91 7.05
CA ARG A 50 -8.09 23.82 8.34
C ARG A 50 -6.82 22.98 8.26
N ALA A 51 -6.88 21.80 7.64
CA ALA A 51 -5.71 20.93 7.47
C ALA A 51 -4.62 21.59 6.62
N ALA A 52 -4.99 22.34 5.58
CA ALA A 52 -4.07 23.11 4.74
C ALA A 52 -3.42 24.25 5.54
N ALA A 53 -4.19 24.99 6.34
CA ALA A 53 -3.67 26.04 7.19
C ALA A 53 -2.71 25.51 8.27
N GLU A 54 -3.02 24.37 8.90
CA GLU A 54 -2.13 23.70 9.85
C GLU A 54 -0.83 23.24 9.18
N SER A 55 -0.91 22.68 7.97
CA SER A 55 0.25 22.26 7.20
C SER A 55 1.15 23.45 6.85
N LYS A 56 0.57 24.59 6.44
CA LYS A 56 1.31 25.83 6.16
C LYS A 56 2.04 26.34 7.40
N ARG A 57 1.35 26.41 8.56
CA ARG A 57 1.98 26.80 9.84
C ARG A 57 3.10 25.85 10.27
N ARG A 58 2.95 24.56 10.00
CA ARG A 58 4.02 23.57 10.27
C ARG A 58 5.22 23.81 9.36
N TRP A 59 5.00 24.10 8.08
CA TRP A 59 6.06 24.42 7.13
C TRP A 59 6.82 25.69 7.52
N GLU A 60 6.11 26.78 7.82
CA GLU A 60 6.70 28.06 8.25
C GLU A 60 7.57 27.89 9.51
N ARG A 61 7.15 27.06 10.48
CA ARG A 61 7.94 26.73 11.67
C ARG A 61 9.22 25.97 11.34
N LEU A 62 9.16 25.00 10.43
CA LEU A 62 10.35 24.25 10.00
C LEU A 62 11.33 25.14 9.22
N GLU A 63 10.82 26.02 8.37
CA GLU A 63 11.65 26.96 7.62
C GLU A 63 12.36 27.96 8.54
N ALA A 64 11.66 28.47 9.56
CA ALA A 64 12.26 29.31 10.59
C ALA A 64 13.34 28.57 11.38
N ALA A 65 13.10 27.30 11.71
CA ALA A 65 14.07 26.45 12.40
C ALA A 65 15.34 26.20 11.57
N ILE A 66 15.20 25.96 10.26
CA ILE A 66 16.32 25.83 9.33
C ILE A 66 17.13 27.13 9.30
N ARG A 67 16.46 28.28 9.14
CA ARG A 67 17.13 29.60 9.18
C ARG A 67 17.90 29.85 10.48
N ARG A 68 17.42 29.36 11.61
CA ARG A 68 18.12 29.46 12.90
C ARG A 68 19.37 28.57 12.96
N LEU A 69 19.28 27.34 12.46
CA LEU A 69 20.45 26.45 12.36
C LEU A 69 21.52 27.06 11.46
N ASP A 70 21.13 27.62 10.32
CA ASP A 70 22.04 28.31 9.40
C ASP A 70 22.68 29.55 10.05
N GLY A 71 21.96 30.20 10.97
CA GLY A 71 22.46 31.31 11.79
C GLY A 71 23.33 30.89 12.99
N GLY A 72 23.67 29.60 13.13
CA GLY A 72 24.54 29.09 14.20
C GLY A 72 23.83 28.79 15.53
N ALA A 73 22.50 28.72 15.56
CA ALA A 73 21.78 28.27 16.75
C ALA A 73 22.13 26.82 17.09
N SER A 74 22.09 26.46 18.38
CA SER A 74 22.36 25.08 18.79
C SER A 74 21.24 24.14 18.33
N VAL A 75 21.61 22.91 17.99
CA VAL A 75 20.66 21.88 17.57
C VAL A 75 19.66 21.57 18.69
N ASP A 76 20.08 21.59 19.97
CA ASP A 76 19.19 21.33 21.11
C ASP A 76 18.11 22.41 21.29
N ASP A 77 18.45 23.68 21.04
CA ASP A 77 17.48 24.79 21.08
C ASP A 77 16.45 24.67 19.96
N VAL A 78 16.92 24.38 18.74
CA VAL A 78 16.04 24.19 17.58
C VAL A 78 15.18 22.93 17.75
N ARG A 79 15.72 21.85 18.32
CA ARG A 79 14.94 20.64 18.64
C ARG A 79 13.82 20.95 19.64
N ARG A 80 14.12 21.69 20.72
CA ARG A 80 13.12 22.03 21.75
C ARG A 80 11.95 22.87 21.21
N GLU A 81 12.21 23.68 20.19
CA GLU A 81 11.20 24.53 19.54
C GLU A 81 10.43 23.82 18.42
N THR A 82 11.10 22.95 17.65
CA THR A 82 10.48 22.20 16.53
C THR A 82 9.75 20.94 16.95
N GLU A 83 10.21 20.29 18.02
CA GLU A 83 9.40 19.34 18.77
C GLU A 83 8.28 20.13 19.42
N THR A 84 7.24 20.40 18.62
CA THR A 84 5.92 20.73 19.16
C THR A 84 5.70 19.66 20.21
N PRO A 85 5.56 19.99 21.51
CA PRO A 85 5.10 18.99 22.45
C PRO A 85 3.86 18.44 21.76
N GLY A 86 3.84 17.14 21.46
CA GLY A 86 2.69 16.58 20.80
C GLY A 86 1.45 16.84 21.66
N PRO A 87 0.39 16.08 21.51
CA PRO A 87 -0.34 15.72 22.73
C PRO A 87 0.66 14.95 23.63
N ARG A 88 1.62 15.65 24.28
CA ARG A 88 2.25 15.24 25.52
C ARG A 88 1.04 14.95 26.36
N GLY A 89 0.83 13.67 26.65
CA GLY A 89 -0.27 13.21 27.47
C GLY A 89 -0.15 13.90 28.82
N GLU A 90 -0.72 15.10 28.93
CA GLU A 90 -1.00 15.77 30.17
C GLU A 90 -1.93 14.80 30.91
N GLY A 91 -1.37 14.12 31.91
CA GLY A 91 -2.16 13.45 32.92
C GLY A 91 -2.95 12.22 32.49
N ARG A 92 -2.31 11.21 31.89
CA ARG A 92 -2.61 9.84 32.38
C ARG A 92 -1.92 9.64 33.72
N GLY A 93 -2.40 10.36 34.74
CA GLY A 93 -2.38 9.77 36.08
C GLY A 93 -3.11 8.43 36.05
N PRO A 94 -2.98 7.59 37.09
CA PRO A 94 -3.81 6.41 37.27
C PRO A 94 -5.27 6.89 37.36
N ARG A 95 -5.95 6.98 36.21
CA ARG A 95 -7.38 7.24 36.16
C ARG A 95 -7.99 6.00 36.82
N PRO A 96 -8.66 6.12 37.97
CA PRO A 96 -9.50 5.04 38.46
C PRO A 96 -10.46 4.77 37.31
N GLY A 97 -10.30 3.61 36.68
CA GLY A 97 -11.23 3.19 35.63
C GLY A 97 -12.63 3.27 36.25
N PRO A 98 -13.61 3.87 35.56
CA PRO A 98 -14.98 3.61 35.92
C PRO A 98 -15.13 2.10 35.84
N ARG A 99 -15.41 1.45 36.97
CA ARG A 99 -16.13 0.17 37.00
C ARG A 99 -17.51 0.48 36.42
N GLY A 100 -17.55 0.58 35.10
CA GLY A 100 -18.75 0.75 34.31
C GLY A 100 -18.89 -0.51 33.50
N ASP A 101 -19.65 -1.45 34.06
CA ASP A 101 -20.18 -2.64 33.40
C ASP A 101 -21.20 -2.23 32.33
N GLU A 102 -20.79 -1.44 31.34
CA GLU A 102 -21.58 -1.17 30.15
C GLU A 102 -20.76 -1.52 28.89
N PRO A 103 -21.12 -2.59 28.18
CA PRO A 103 -20.52 -2.90 26.88
C PRO A 103 -20.91 -1.78 25.92
N ARG A 104 -19.98 -0.86 25.69
CA ARG A 104 -20.10 0.15 24.65
C ARG A 104 -20.13 -0.58 23.31
N THR A 105 -21.33 -0.80 22.79
CA THR A 105 -21.68 -1.25 21.43
C THR A 105 -21.29 -0.20 20.38
N GLY A 106 -20.05 0.27 20.44
CA GLY A 106 -19.42 1.03 19.37
C GLY A 106 -18.75 0.03 18.46
N GLU A 107 -19.26 -0.11 17.23
CA GLU A 107 -18.66 -0.91 16.18
C GLU A 107 -17.14 -0.72 16.17
N PRO A 108 -16.35 -1.81 16.12
CA PRO A 108 -14.91 -1.67 15.94
C PRO A 108 -14.70 -0.86 14.67
N ARG A 109 -14.02 0.30 14.78
CA ARG A 109 -13.56 1.08 13.63
C ARG A 109 -12.78 0.12 12.73
N ARG A 110 -13.47 -0.41 11.72
CA ARG A 110 -12.90 -1.23 10.67
C ARG A 110 -11.92 -0.31 9.98
N GLY A 111 -10.64 -0.45 10.33
CA GLY A 111 -9.57 0.18 9.57
C GLY A 111 -9.78 -0.16 8.10
N PRO A 112 -9.33 0.70 7.17
CA PRO A 112 -9.44 0.41 5.74
C PRO A 112 -8.99 -1.03 5.52
N GLU A 113 -9.90 -1.87 5.00
CA GLU A 113 -9.60 -3.26 4.73
C GLU A 113 -8.30 -3.28 3.92
N PRO A 114 -7.30 -4.08 4.33
CA PRO A 114 -6.01 -4.10 3.66
C PRO A 114 -6.30 -4.38 2.19
N ALA A 115 -6.06 -3.39 1.33
CA ALA A 115 -6.53 -3.35 -0.06
C ALA A 115 -5.78 -4.34 -0.99
N ASN A 116 -5.31 -5.47 -0.47
CA ASN A 116 -4.58 -6.49 -1.20
C ASN A 116 -5.16 -7.87 -0.88
N ASP A 117 -6.38 -8.12 -1.35
CA ASP A 117 -6.96 -9.47 -1.54
C ASP A 117 -6.26 -10.23 -2.68
N GLY A 118 -4.96 -10.00 -2.89
CA GLY A 118 -4.18 -10.84 -3.79
C GLY A 118 -4.12 -12.25 -3.21
N GLU A 119 -4.30 -13.26 -4.06
CA GLU A 119 -4.12 -14.67 -3.71
C GLU A 119 -2.82 -14.84 -2.92
N ARG A 120 -2.93 -15.40 -1.71
CA ARG A 120 -1.76 -15.63 -0.85
C ARG A 120 -0.92 -16.73 -1.48
N LEU A 121 0.38 -16.50 -1.59
CA LEU A 121 1.28 -17.54 -2.09
C LEU A 121 1.46 -18.63 -1.03
N SER A 122 1.50 -19.89 -1.46
CA SER A 122 1.88 -20.99 -0.59
C SER A 122 3.36 -20.87 -0.19
N ARG A 123 3.75 -21.52 0.92
CA ARG A 123 5.16 -21.51 1.37
C ARG A 123 6.09 -22.16 0.35
N GLU A 124 5.60 -23.20 -0.32
CA GLU A 124 6.30 -23.91 -1.39
C GLU A 124 6.49 -23.00 -2.62
N GLU A 125 5.47 -22.21 -3.00
CA GLU A 125 5.60 -21.23 -4.08
C GLU A 125 6.62 -20.13 -3.74
N VAL A 126 6.59 -19.60 -2.51
CA VAL A 126 7.56 -18.61 -2.03
C VAL A 126 8.98 -19.19 -2.09
N LEU A 127 9.17 -20.43 -1.64
CA LEU A 127 10.47 -21.09 -1.66
C LEU A 127 10.97 -21.36 -3.09
N SER A 128 10.12 -21.84 -3.98
CA SER A 128 10.46 -22.08 -5.39
C SER A 128 10.89 -20.79 -6.11
N LEU A 129 10.19 -19.69 -5.85
CA LEU A 129 10.59 -18.37 -6.36
C LEU A 129 11.94 -17.94 -5.77
N LEU A 130 12.16 -18.18 -4.47
CA LEU A 130 13.44 -17.89 -3.83
C LEU A 130 14.59 -18.71 -4.40
N GLU A 131 14.38 -19.97 -4.76
CA GLU A 131 15.41 -20.80 -5.41
C GLU A 131 15.84 -20.21 -6.76
N THR A 132 14.87 -19.70 -7.53
CA THR A 132 15.13 -19.07 -8.82
C THR A 132 15.89 -17.74 -8.67
N MET A 133 15.58 -16.98 -7.62
CA MET A 133 16.17 -15.65 -7.37
C MET A 133 17.53 -15.73 -6.67
N ASN A 134 17.68 -16.62 -5.69
CA ASN A 134 18.87 -16.79 -4.86
C ASN A 134 18.92 -18.21 -4.26
N ALA A 135 19.52 -19.14 -5.01
CA ALA A 135 19.65 -20.54 -4.61
C ALA A 135 20.35 -20.73 -3.27
N THR A 136 21.41 -19.95 -2.99
CA THR A 136 22.15 -20.01 -1.72
C THR A 136 21.26 -19.67 -0.53
N PHE A 137 20.41 -18.66 -0.66
CA PHE A 137 19.51 -18.26 0.41
C PHE A 137 18.35 -19.25 0.57
N ALA A 138 17.80 -19.76 -0.52
CA ALA A 138 16.79 -20.81 -0.46
C ALA A 138 17.32 -22.07 0.23
N ALA A 139 18.57 -22.47 -0.03
CA ALA A 139 19.22 -23.57 0.68
C ALA A 139 19.29 -23.33 2.20
N LYS A 140 19.63 -22.11 2.64
CA LYS A 140 19.63 -21.74 4.06
C LYS A 140 18.23 -21.80 4.68
N ILE A 141 17.18 -21.41 3.95
CA ILE A 141 15.80 -21.56 4.44
C ILE A 141 15.45 -23.05 4.55
N LYS A 142 15.80 -23.89 3.57
CA LYS A 142 15.56 -25.34 3.62
C LYS A 142 16.25 -25.98 4.82
N GLU A 143 17.50 -25.63 5.08
CA GLU A 143 18.24 -26.05 6.27
C GLU A 143 17.54 -25.59 7.55
N ALA A 144 17.14 -24.32 7.62
CA ALA A 144 16.39 -23.79 8.76
C ALA A 144 15.01 -24.45 8.93
N MET A 145 14.38 -24.97 7.88
CA MET A 145 13.14 -25.75 7.99
C MET A 145 13.37 -27.10 8.67
N THR A 146 14.55 -27.71 8.48
CA THR A 146 14.95 -28.94 9.17
C THR A 146 15.33 -28.69 10.63
N GLU A 147 16.11 -27.64 10.90
CA GLU A 147 16.60 -27.33 12.25
C GLU A 147 15.54 -26.64 13.13
N ASN A 148 14.79 -25.69 12.57
CA ASN A 148 13.81 -24.87 13.29
C ASN A 148 12.62 -24.50 12.39
N PRO A 149 11.67 -25.43 12.18
CA PRO A 149 10.55 -25.23 11.27
C PRO A 149 9.66 -24.03 11.64
N ALA A 150 9.52 -23.73 12.93
CA ALA A 150 8.74 -22.59 13.41
C ALA A 150 9.39 -21.24 13.09
N MET A 151 10.72 -21.17 13.05
CA MET A 151 11.44 -19.96 12.62
C MET A 151 11.38 -19.81 11.10
N ALA A 152 11.64 -20.88 10.35
CA ALA A 152 11.59 -20.86 8.89
C ALA A 152 10.20 -20.47 8.36
N GLY A 153 9.12 -21.00 8.97
CA GLY A 153 7.75 -20.59 8.65
C GLY A 153 7.53 -19.09 8.83
N ARG A 154 8.02 -18.50 9.94
CA ARG A 154 7.94 -17.05 10.19
C ARG A 154 8.73 -16.22 9.18
N ILE A 155 9.88 -16.72 8.71
CA ILE A 155 10.67 -16.07 7.67
C ILE A 155 9.87 -16.08 6.36
N LEU A 156 9.36 -17.23 5.93
CA LEU A 156 8.57 -17.37 4.71
C LEU A 156 7.30 -16.50 4.75
N ASP A 157 6.59 -16.48 5.89
CA ASP A 157 5.38 -15.67 6.07
C ASP A 157 5.68 -14.16 5.97
N ARG A 158 6.87 -13.71 6.42
CA ARG A 158 7.32 -12.32 6.25
C ARG A 158 7.74 -12.01 4.82
N MET A 159 8.21 -13.01 4.08
CA MET A 159 8.68 -12.86 2.70
C MET A 159 7.58 -12.91 1.67
N GLU A 160 6.49 -13.63 1.94
CA GLU A 160 5.33 -13.75 1.06
C GLU A 160 4.90 -12.44 0.39
N PRO A 161 4.68 -11.32 1.12
CA PRO A 161 4.23 -10.08 0.48
C PRO A 161 5.25 -9.51 -0.51
N MET A 162 6.55 -9.63 -0.21
CA MET A 162 7.63 -9.15 -1.07
C MET A 162 7.75 -10.01 -2.33
N VAL A 163 7.68 -11.34 -2.17
CA VAL A 163 7.74 -12.28 -3.30
C VAL A 163 6.51 -12.12 -4.20
N ARG A 164 5.33 -11.90 -3.61
CA ARG A 164 4.10 -11.61 -4.37
C ARG A 164 4.21 -10.32 -5.17
N GLU A 165 4.83 -9.28 -4.61
CA GLU A 165 5.10 -8.03 -5.33
C GLU A 165 6.08 -8.24 -6.49
N ILE A 166 7.14 -9.02 -6.30
CA ILE A 166 8.09 -9.38 -7.36
C ILE A 166 7.42 -10.24 -8.46
N LYS A 167 6.52 -11.16 -8.07
CA LYS A 167 5.78 -12.02 -9.01
C LYS A 167 4.79 -11.20 -9.86
N SER A 168 4.17 -10.17 -9.29
CA SER A 168 3.18 -9.34 -9.99
C SER A 168 3.79 -8.19 -10.80
N GLU A 169 5.07 -7.89 -10.60
CA GLU A 169 5.80 -6.88 -11.37
C GLU A 169 5.91 -7.26 -12.85
N ARG A 170 5.41 -6.37 -13.71
CA ARG A 170 5.35 -6.58 -15.17
C ARG A 170 6.57 -6.02 -15.88
N ASP A 171 7.19 -5.00 -15.32
CA ASP A 171 8.40 -4.40 -15.88
C ASP A 171 9.62 -5.28 -15.51
N PRO A 172 10.32 -5.88 -16.50
CA PRO A 172 11.46 -6.75 -16.23
C PRO A 172 12.61 -6.03 -15.53
N GLU A 173 12.81 -4.73 -15.81
CA GLU A 173 13.88 -3.95 -15.17
C GLU A 173 13.57 -3.73 -13.69
N MET A 174 12.34 -3.27 -13.37
CA MET A 174 11.89 -3.11 -11.99
C MET A 174 11.88 -4.45 -11.24
N LYS A 175 11.48 -5.54 -11.90
CA LYS A 175 11.52 -6.89 -11.32
C LYS A 175 12.96 -7.28 -10.95
N GLY A 176 13.92 -7.05 -11.84
CA GLY A 176 15.34 -7.28 -11.57
C GLY A 176 15.87 -6.49 -10.37
N LEU A 177 15.52 -5.20 -10.29
CA LEU A 177 15.90 -4.33 -9.17
C LEU A 177 15.32 -4.83 -7.83
N ARG A 178 14.05 -5.24 -7.81
CA ARG A 178 13.41 -5.79 -6.59
C ARG A 178 14.03 -7.13 -6.16
N ILE A 179 14.42 -7.98 -7.10
CA ILE A 179 15.14 -9.23 -6.80
C ILE A 179 16.49 -8.92 -6.15
N ARG A 180 17.23 -7.94 -6.69
CA ARG A 180 18.49 -7.50 -6.09
C ARG A 180 18.27 -6.90 -4.70
N ASP A 181 17.21 -6.13 -4.51
CA ASP A 181 16.88 -5.47 -3.22
C ASP A 181 16.62 -6.51 -2.14
N LEU A 182 15.81 -7.52 -2.48
CA LEU A 182 15.55 -8.66 -1.61
C LEU A 182 16.83 -9.42 -1.25
N THR A 183 17.69 -9.68 -2.23
CA THR A 183 18.98 -10.37 -2.03
C THR A 183 19.91 -9.58 -1.12
N LEU A 184 20.06 -8.29 -1.39
CA LEU A 184 20.92 -7.39 -0.62
C LEU A 184 20.41 -7.22 0.82
N GLY A 185 19.10 -7.25 1.03
CA GLY A 185 18.48 -7.29 2.36
C GLY A 185 18.98 -8.48 3.20
N PHE A 186 19.18 -9.66 2.60
CA PHE A 186 19.73 -10.82 3.31
C PHE A 186 21.22 -10.68 3.60
N GLU A 187 21.98 -10.17 2.64
CA GLU A 187 23.40 -9.89 2.81
C GLU A 187 23.62 -8.89 3.96
N LEU A 188 22.79 -7.85 4.03
CA LEU A 188 22.80 -6.84 5.10
C LEU A 188 22.49 -7.45 6.48
N VAL A 189 21.48 -8.32 6.59
CA VAL A 189 21.18 -9.00 7.86
C VAL A 189 22.36 -9.86 8.32
N GLY A 190 22.98 -10.61 7.39
CA GLY A 190 24.17 -11.41 7.68
C GLY A 190 25.37 -10.56 8.11
N ALA A 191 25.67 -9.49 7.38
CA ALA A 191 26.76 -8.57 7.69
C ALA A 191 26.55 -7.84 9.02
N THR A 192 25.31 -7.46 9.35
CA THR A 192 24.96 -6.83 10.62
C THR A 192 25.22 -7.77 11.80
N ARG A 193 24.82 -9.04 11.69
CA ARG A 193 25.10 -10.04 12.73
C ARG A 193 26.61 -10.24 12.93
N ALA A 194 27.35 -10.44 11.83
CA ALA A 194 28.80 -10.61 11.87
C ALA A 194 29.51 -9.41 12.51
N PHE A 195 29.08 -8.17 12.20
CA PHE A 195 29.60 -6.97 12.83
C PHE A 195 29.30 -6.90 14.33
N VAL A 196 28.07 -7.20 14.75
CA VAL A 196 27.68 -7.21 16.17
C VAL A 196 28.48 -8.27 16.95
N GLU A 197 28.67 -9.45 16.38
CA GLU A 197 29.45 -10.53 16.98
C GLU A 197 30.93 -10.16 17.11
N ALA A 198 31.57 -9.68 16.03
CA ALA A 198 32.96 -9.24 16.03
C ALA A 198 33.20 -8.11 17.05
N ARG A 199 32.32 -7.11 17.06
CA ARG A 199 32.40 -5.97 17.98
C ARG A 199 32.20 -6.36 19.44
N ARG A 200 31.36 -7.37 19.71
CA ARG A 200 31.17 -7.91 21.06
C ARG A 200 32.40 -8.69 21.54
N ALA A 201 33.12 -9.35 20.64
CA ALA A 201 34.34 -10.09 20.96
C ALA A 201 35.52 -9.14 21.21
N ASP A 202 35.79 -8.22 20.29
CA ASP A 202 36.81 -7.18 20.42
C ASP A 202 36.51 -6.00 19.48
N PRO A 203 36.14 -4.83 20.01
CA PRO A 203 35.84 -3.63 19.22
C PRO A 203 36.98 -3.15 18.32
N GLU A 204 38.24 -3.34 18.73
CA GLU A 204 39.42 -2.82 18.00
C GLU A 204 40.04 -3.84 17.05
N SER A 205 39.53 -5.08 17.07
CA SER A 205 40.03 -6.16 16.23
C SER A 205 39.93 -5.85 14.74
N GLN A 206 40.84 -6.44 13.97
CA GLN A 206 40.81 -6.42 12.51
C GLN A 206 39.48 -6.98 11.96
N ALA A 207 38.92 -8.02 12.60
CA ALA A 207 37.64 -8.60 12.22
C ALA A 207 36.48 -7.60 12.34
N THR A 208 36.46 -6.77 13.38
CA THR A 208 35.46 -5.70 13.54
C THR A 208 35.56 -4.66 12.43
N LYS A 209 36.79 -4.24 12.08
CA LYS A 209 37.03 -3.27 11.00
C LYS A 209 36.62 -3.80 9.62
N GLU A 210 36.87 -5.09 9.35
CA GLU A 210 36.46 -5.76 8.12
C GLU A 210 34.93 -5.90 8.02
N ALA A 211 34.28 -6.31 9.12
CA ALA A 211 32.84 -6.42 9.18
C ALA A 211 32.16 -5.04 9.03
N GLU A 212 32.72 -3.99 9.63
CA GLU A 212 32.26 -2.61 9.45
C GLU A 212 32.39 -2.15 8.00
N THR A 213 33.54 -2.40 7.37
CA THR A 213 33.80 -2.01 5.98
C THR A 213 32.83 -2.70 5.03
N LYS A 214 32.61 -4.01 5.22
CA LYS A 214 31.62 -4.77 4.46
C LYS A 214 30.20 -4.21 4.64
N LEU A 215 29.81 -3.94 5.88
CA LEU A 215 28.50 -3.41 6.20
C LEU A 215 28.29 -2.02 5.56
N ARG A 216 29.29 -1.14 5.60
CA ARG A 216 29.29 0.17 4.93
C ARG A 216 29.12 0.02 3.42
N GLY A 217 29.84 -0.91 2.79
CA GLY A 217 29.72 -1.20 1.35
C GLY A 217 28.32 -1.64 0.95
N LEU A 218 27.72 -2.56 1.71
CA LEU A 218 26.34 -3.02 1.46
C LEU A 218 25.30 -1.91 1.66
N PHE A 219 25.49 -1.01 2.63
CA PHE A 219 24.60 0.14 2.79
C PHE A 219 24.68 1.12 1.62
N ALA A 220 25.89 1.38 1.10
CA ALA A 220 26.06 2.21 -0.09
C ALA A 220 25.37 1.57 -1.31
N GLU A 221 25.58 0.27 -1.53
CA GLU A 221 24.92 -0.44 -2.62
C GLU A 221 23.38 -0.40 -2.50
N HIS A 222 22.85 -0.56 -1.29
CA HIS A 222 21.40 -0.51 -1.05
C HIS A 222 20.85 0.89 -1.35
N PHE A 223 21.56 1.95 -0.96
CA PHE A 223 21.18 3.32 -1.30
C PHE A 223 21.13 3.55 -2.81
N ASP A 224 22.15 3.10 -3.54
CA ASP A 224 22.20 3.23 -4.99
C ASP A 224 21.08 2.45 -5.68
N LEU A 225 20.81 1.22 -5.23
CA LEU A 225 19.73 0.40 -5.73
C LEU A 225 18.36 1.05 -5.50
N ARG A 226 18.11 1.60 -4.31
CA ARG A 226 16.88 2.35 -4.01
C ARG A 226 16.74 3.58 -4.91
N THR A 227 17.84 4.26 -5.19
CA THR A 227 17.86 5.38 -6.14
C THR A 227 17.49 4.93 -7.55
N GLN A 228 18.00 3.78 -8.00
CA GLN A 228 17.66 3.20 -9.31
C GLN A 228 16.18 2.81 -9.39
N MET A 229 15.64 2.15 -8.36
CA MET A 229 14.21 1.82 -8.29
C MET A 229 13.32 3.06 -8.41
N HIS A 230 13.66 4.14 -7.69
CA HIS A 230 12.91 5.40 -7.78
C HIS A 230 13.01 6.05 -9.16
N ARG A 231 14.17 6.01 -9.82
CA ARG A 231 14.31 6.48 -11.20
C ARG A 231 13.42 5.69 -12.16
N GLN A 232 13.38 4.36 -12.04
CA GLN A 232 12.53 3.52 -12.88
C GLN A 232 11.04 3.79 -12.63
N GLU A 233 10.66 4.00 -11.37
CA GLU A 233 9.29 4.37 -11.02
C GLU A 233 8.89 5.72 -11.65
N ILE A 234 9.79 6.72 -11.65
CA ILE A 234 9.57 8.00 -12.33
C ILE A 234 9.32 7.78 -13.83
N VAL A 235 10.18 7.01 -14.51
CA VAL A 235 10.05 6.71 -15.95
C VAL A 235 8.70 6.04 -16.25
N SER A 236 8.28 5.09 -15.42
CA SER A 236 6.99 4.40 -15.56
C SER A 236 5.80 5.35 -15.38
N LEU A 237 5.87 6.23 -14.38
CA LEU A 237 4.84 7.25 -14.14
C LEU A 237 4.77 8.28 -15.27
N GLU A 238 5.90 8.73 -15.80
CA GLU A 238 5.95 9.63 -16.95
C GLU A 238 5.28 9.02 -18.18
N ARG A 239 5.56 7.75 -18.47
CA ARG A 239 4.89 7.00 -19.56
C ARG A 239 3.37 6.96 -19.36
N ARG A 240 2.91 6.67 -18.15
CA ARG A 240 1.47 6.62 -17.83
C ARG A 240 0.81 8.00 -17.95
N ILE A 241 1.49 9.06 -17.52
CA ILE A 241 1.01 10.44 -17.69
C ILE A 241 0.90 10.78 -19.18
N GLY A 242 1.88 10.37 -20.00
CA GLY A 242 1.83 10.50 -21.46
C GLY A 242 0.60 9.84 -22.06
N GLN A 243 0.34 8.57 -21.72
CA GLN A 243 -0.84 7.83 -22.19
C GLN A 243 -2.16 8.51 -21.81
N ILE A 244 -2.28 8.98 -20.56
CA ILE A 244 -3.48 9.68 -20.09
C ILE A 244 -3.69 10.99 -20.87
N ARG A 245 -2.62 11.72 -21.20
CA ARG A 245 -2.70 12.94 -22.03
C ARG A 245 -3.16 12.60 -23.44
N GLU A 246 -2.59 11.58 -24.07
CA GLU A 246 -3.01 11.13 -25.41
C GLU A 246 -4.47 10.69 -25.45
N ASP A 247 -4.93 9.95 -24.44
CA ASP A 247 -6.33 9.54 -24.34
C ASP A 247 -7.27 10.74 -24.12
N LEU A 248 -6.84 11.73 -23.32
CA LEU A 248 -7.59 12.97 -23.11
C LEU A 248 -7.67 13.78 -24.41
N ASP A 249 -6.56 13.94 -25.14
CA ASP A 249 -6.53 14.64 -26.42
C ASP A 249 -7.45 13.94 -27.44
N ARG A 250 -7.44 12.60 -27.48
CA ARG A 250 -8.37 11.81 -28.32
C ARG A 250 -9.83 12.02 -27.91
N GLN A 251 -10.12 12.14 -26.62
CA GLN A 251 -11.47 12.45 -26.15
C GLN A 251 -11.89 13.87 -26.53
N LEU A 252 -10.99 14.83 -26.43
CA LEU A 252 -11.24 16.22 -26.81
C LEU A 252 -11.44 16.37 -28.32
N SER A 253 -10.64 15.70 -29.15
CA SER A 253 -10.81 15.72 -30.61
C SER A 253 -12.13 15.09 -31.05
N ASN A 254 -12.61 14.09 -30.30
CA ASN A 254 -13.89 13.40 -30.56
C ASN A 254 -15.09 14.06 -29.87
N ARG A 255 -14.89 15.18 -29.15
CA ARG A 255 -15.91 15.82 -28.32
C ARG A 255 -17.16 16.15 -29.12
N GLU A 256 -17.01 16.82 -30.26
CA GLU A 256 -18.16 17.27 -31.05
C GLU A 256 -18.95 16.09 -31.63
N THR A 257 -18.25 15.07 -32.14
CA THR A 257 -18.89 13.83 -32.61
C THR A 257 -19.64 13.11 -31.48
N MET A 258 -19.09 13.08 -30.26
CA MET A 258 -19.78 12.51 -29.10
C MET A 258 -21.02 13.33 -28.72
N ILE A 259 -20.94 14.67 -28.78
CA ILE A 259 -22.09 15.56 -28.53
C ILE A 259 -23.16 15.35 -29.59
N GLU A 260 -22.82 15.35 -30.88
CA GLU A 260 -23.75 15.14 -31.98
C GLU A 260 -24.47 13.79 -31.87
N ARG A 261 -23.72 12.70 -31.61
CA ARG A 261 -24.30 11.37 -31.40
C ARG A 261 -25.30 11.36 -30.24
N ARG A 262 -24.96 11.97 -29.11
CA ARG A 262 -25.87 12.08 -27.95
C ARG A 262 -27.09 12.95 -28.28
N MET A 263 -26.91 14.05 -29.01
CA MET A 263 -28.00 14.91 -29.47
C MET A 263 -28.94 14.16 -30.43
N GLU A 264 -28.40 13.33 -31.32
CA GLU A 264 -29.20 12.45 -32.16
C GLU A 264 -29.98 11.40 -31.37
N ASP A 265 -29.34 10.74 -30.39
CA ASP A 265 -30.00 9.77 -29.52
C ASP A 265 -31.18 10.42 -28.77
N VAL A 266 -31.01 11.65 -28.28
CA VAL A 266 -32.09 12.43 -27.65
C VAL A 266 -33.20 12.76 -28.64
N LYS A 267 -32.87 13.22 -29.85
CA LYS A 267 -33.87 13.50 -30.91
C LYS A 267 -34.66 12.24 -31.29
N ARG A 268 -34.02 11.06 -31.35
CA ARG A 268 -34.68 9.77 -31.62
C ARG A 268 -35.54 9.31 -30.44
N GLY A 269 -35.03 9.42 -29.22
CA GLY A 269 -35.74 9.05 -27.99
C GLY A 269 -36.99 9.89 -27.73
N PHE A 270 -36.98 11.18 -28.09
CA PHE A 270 -38.16 12.05 -28.02
C PHE A 270 -39.27 11.63 -28.98
N ARG A 271 -38.94 10.97 -30.10
CA ARG A 271 -39.93 10.47 -31.07
C ARG A 271 -40.58 9.15 -30.64
N GLY A 272 -39.95 8.36 -29.77
CA GLY A 272 -40.44 7.03 -29.37
C GLY A 272 -41.23 6.96 -28.05
N ARG A 273 -41.31 8.05 -27.27
CA ARG A 273 -41.98 8.05 -25.96
C ARG A 273 -43.29 8.82 -25.89
N GLY A 274 -43.71 9.44 -26.99
CA GLY A 274 -44.85 10.37 -27.04
C GLY A 274 -45.97 10.01 -28.01
N GLU A 275 -45.85 8.95 -28.83
CA GLU A 275 -47.04 8.43 -29.49
C GLU A 275 -47.88 7.71 -28.43
N PRO A 276 -49.09 8.21 -28.10
CA PRO A 276 -50.01 7.45 -27.27
C PRO A 276 -50.19 6.11 -27.98
N ARG A 277 -49.86 5.02 -27.28
CA ARG A 277 -50.20 3.66 -27.70
C ARG A 277 -51.63 3.73 -28.25
N ARG A 278 -51.80 3.55 -29.56
CA ARG A 278 -53.13 3.51 -30.17
C ARG A 278 -53.92 2.46 -29.39
N GLU A 279 -54.98 2.90 -28.72
CA GLU A 279 -55.95 2.00 -28.08
C GLU A 279 -56.38 0.98 -29.13
N GLY A 280 -55.91 -0.25 -29.00
CA GLY A 280 -56.21 -1.33 -29.94
C GLY A 280 -55.02 -2.19 -30.37
N GLU A 281 -53.77 -1.81 -30.09
CA GLU A 281 -52.66 -2.73 -30.34
C GLU A 281 -52.67 -3.87 -29.30
N PRO A 282 -52.86 -5.13 -29.73
CA PRO A 282 -52.91 -6.26 -28.82
C PRO A 282 -51.58 -6.36 -28.06
N LYS A 283 -51.67 -6.48 -26.74
CA LYS A 283 -50.53 -6.82 -25.88
C LYS A 283 -49.85 -8.03 -26.51
N ARG A 284 -48.67 -7.83 -27.12
CA ARG A 284 -47.75 -8.93 -27.36
C ARG A 284 -47.41 -9.48 -25.98
N ASP A 285 -48.02 -10.60 -25.64
CA ASP A 285 -47.67 -11.37 -24.47
C ASP A 285 -46.16 -11.50 -24.47
N GLY A 286 -45.55 -10.97 -23.41
CA GLY A 286 -44.13 -11.09 -23.15
C GLY A 286 -43.84 -12.56 -22.92
N GLY A 287 -43.65 -13.29 -24.01
CA GLY A 287 -42.94 -14.55 -23.99
C GLY A 287 -41.58 -14.24 -23.40
N THR A 288 -41.39 -14.64 -22.14
CA THR A 288 -40.10 -14.72 -21.47
C THR A 288 -39.10 -15.23 -22.50
N PRO A 289 -38.05 -14.46 -22.86
CA PRO A 289 -37.07 -14.94 -23.81
C PRO A 289 -36.50 -16.23 -23.22
N GLU A 290 -36.89 -17.34 -23.84
CA GLU A 290 -36.46 -18.67 -23.49
C GLU A 290 -34.94 -18.63 -23.48
N ARG A 291 -34.40 -18.77 -22.27
CA ARG A 291 -32.99 -18.65 -21.95
C ARG A 291 -32.29 -19.82 -22.65
N ARG A 292 -31.93 -19.65 -23.93
CA ARG A 292 -31.14 -20.63 -24.68
C ARG A 292 -29.92 -20.98 -23.83
N GLU A 293 -29.91 -22.20 -23.31
CA GLU A 293 -28.75 -22.75 -22.65
C GLU A 293 -27.59 -22.74 -23.66
N PRO A 294 -26.38 -22.31 -23.26
CA PRO A 294 -25.22 -22.37 -24.12
C PRO A 294 -24.89 -23.83 -24.39
N GLU A 295 -25.23 -24.32 -25.59
CA GLU A 295 -24.84 -25.63 -26.09
C GLU A 295 -23.34 -25.87 -25.90
N GLY A 296 -23.04 -27.03 -25.33
CA GLY A 296 -21.72 -27.44 -24.88
C GLY A 296 -20.64 -27.34 -25.95
N LYS A 297 -19.56 -26.64 -25.58
CA LYS A 297 -18.29 -26.71 -26.30
C LYS A 297 -17.73 -28.14 -26.17
N ARG A 298 -17.79 -28.89 -27.27
CA ARG A 298 -17.05 -30.15 -27.48
C ARG A 298 -15.55 -29.88 -27.36
N SER A 299 -14.88 -30.64 -26.50
CA SER A 299 -13.42 -30.69 -26.43
C SER A 299 -12.83 -31.29 -27.72
N PRO A 300 -11.82 -30.67 -28.35
CA PRO A 300 -10.98 -31.36 -29.31
C PRO A 300 -10.01 -32.30 -28.58
N ARG A 301 -9.82 -33.49 -29.16
CA ARG A 301 -8.79 -34.47 -28.78
C ARG A 301 -7.42 -34.04 -29.30
#